data_AF-A0AAU9P804-F1
#
_entry.id   AF-A0AAU9P804-F1
#
_cell.length_a   1.000
_cell.length_b   1.000
_cell.length_c   1.000
_cell.angle_alpha   90.00
_cell.angle_beta   90.00
_cell.angle_gamma   90.00
#
_symmetry.space_group_name_H-M   'P 1'
#
loop_
_entity.id
_entity.type
_entity.pdbx_description
1 polymer ?
#
loop_
_entity_poly.entity_id
_entity_poly.type
_entity_poly.pdbx_seq_one_letter_code
_entity_poly.pdbx_strand_id
1 'polypeptide(L)'
;MGDRDELHEEGRFNICTKAGLKTGISKPRSVIHKHGDYHRGVHVWIFAESTQQLLLQKRVDHQHSSSGLWDISSAGHVSAGDTPLITARRGLLEELGVNLPDDAFELLFDFMEERVTYRGRFMDKEFNDVYLVTTLAPIPMEAFTLQGSKVLAVKYISVEEYKHLLVKGHPAYVPYNLDGQYGQLFDIITKRYQDNVVEKILTLQKKLNRYAPVSLDVELTEEDKEVMVLLIQAGRIIDDIFYNQVWYSNASLREWLNQQSQLSEFDMLKWKYYLINKSPWSTLDENEAFVTTADSAMKLFPEATRKVVGWKGVEYKVAFPMLKPPGANFYPPDMDKMAAELLNKAGDLTTSPSLKRFLHSKAKAFLSNDYYDSDIAWMELDSKLDVTIGPYETYEDVLFGYKAAFEAFIGIRDDKATAQLQLFGDHL
;
A
#
# COMPACT_ATOMS: atom_id res chain seq x y z
N MET A 1 32.34 23.63 40.65
CA MET A 1 32.50 24.74 39.67
C MET A 1 31.68 24.30 38.47
N GLY A 2 30.68 25.09 38.08
CA GLY A 2 29.40 24.60 37.55
C GLY A 2 29.47 23.73 36.29
N ASP A 3 28.71 22.62 36.33
CA ASP A 3 28.19 21.95 35.15
C ASP A 3 27.28 22.94 34.43
N ARG A 4 27.78 23.50 33.33
CA ARG A 4 26.92 24.02 32.28
C ARG A 4 26.52 22.80 31.47
N ASP A 5 25.36 22.24 31.82
CA ASP A 5 24.57 21.49 30.85
C ASP A 5 24.41 22.40 29.64
N GLU A 6 25.15 22.10 28.56
CA GLU A 6 24.82 22.59 27.24
C GLU A 6 23.42 22.07 26.95
N LEU A 7 22.43 22.95 27.12
CA LEU A 7 21.06 22.79 26.65
C LEU A 7 21.09 22.57 25.14
N HIS A 8 21.32 21.33 24.71
CA HIS A 8 20.77 20.84 23.47
C HIS A 8 19.26 21.08 23.56
N GLU A 9 18.68 21.77 22.57
CA GLU A 9 17.23 21.94 22.47
C GLU A 9 16.56 20.57 22.65
N GLU A 10 15.96 20.33 23.82
CA GLU A 10 15.30 19.06 24.07
C GLU A 10 14.15 18.91 23.07
N GLY A 11 14.27 17.92 22.18
CA GLY A 11 13.23 17.60 21.21
C GLY A 11 11.87 17.46 21.89
N ARG A 12 10.86 18.12 21.31
CA ARG A 12 9.48 18.08 21.80
C ARG A 12 8.73 16.96 21.09
N PHE A 13 8.12 16.06 21.84
CA PHE A 13 7.37 14.93 21.28
C PHE A 13 5.87 15.10 21.50
N ASN A 14 5.08 14.53 20.59
CA ASN A 14 3.63 14.53 20.71
C ASN A 14 3.18 13.57 21.81
N ILE A 15 2.24 14.03 22.62
CA ILE A 15 1.52 13.18 23.55
C ILE A 15 0.35 12.53 22.80
N CYS A 16 0.16 11.24 23.05
CA CYS A 16 -1.01 10.52 22.63
C CYS A 16 -1.89 10.13 23.83
N THR A 17 -3.12 9.75 23.55
CA THR A 17 -4.00 9.16 24.57
C THR A 17 -3.54 7.74 24.90
N LYS A 18 -4.12 7.13 25.94
CA LYS A 18 -3.93 5.69 26.23
C LYS A 18 -4.37 4.77 25.07
N ALA A 19 -5.18 5.28 24.13
CA ALA A 19 -5.57 4.57 22.91
C ALA A 19 -4.65 4.89 21.71
N GLY A 20 -3.53 5.60 21.92
CA GLY A 20 -2.58 5.93 20.86
C GLY A 20 -3.01 7.08 19.94
N LEU A 21 -4.11 7.79 20.24
CA LEU A 21 -4.64 8.88 19.43
C LEU A 21 -3.90 10.19 19.69
N LYS A 22 -3.66 11.01 18.65
CA LYS A 22 -2.99 12.31 18.78
C LYS A 22 -3.81 13.27 19.65
N THR A 23 -3.16 13.95 20.59
CA THR A 23 -3.81 14.95 21.47
C THR A 23 -3.64 16.39 21.00
N GLY A 24 -2.70 16.65 20.08
CA GLY A 24 -2.26 18.01 19.73
C GLY A 24 -1.35 18.68 20.76
N ILE A 25 -1.06 18.01 21.90
CA ILE A 25 -0.17 18.52 22.95
C ILE A 25 1.23 17.94 22.74
N SER A 26 2.26 18.77 22.92
CA SER A 26 3.67 18.33 22.95
C SER A 26 4.36 18.74 24.24
N LYS A 27 5.34 17.94 24.67
CA LYS A 27 6.20 18.23 25.83
C LYS A 27 7.66 17.86 25.52
N PRO A 28 8.64 18.43 26.22
CA PRO A 28 10.03 17.96 26.14
C PRO A 28 10.13 16.48 26.53
N ARG A 29 11.05 15.75 25.90
CA ARG A 29 11.31 14.32 26.16
C ARG A 29 11.42 13.99 27.66
N SER A 30 12.26 14.74 28.37
CA SER A 30 12.53 14.52 29.80
C SER A 30 11.25 14.57 30.65
N VAL A 31 10.32 15.47 30.30
CA VAL A 31 9.04 15.66 30.99
C VAL A 31 8.08 14.51 30.67
N ILE A 32 8.03 14.06 29.41
CA ILE A 32 7.17 12.94 28.99
C ILE A 32 7.52 11.67 29.77
N HIS A 33 8.80 11.30 29.80
CA HIS A 33 9.25 10.10 30.50
C HIS A 33 9.15 10.21 32.02
N LYS A 34 9.32 11.42 32.59
CA LYS A 34 9.13 11.65 34.03
C LYS A 34 7.67 11.50 34.45
N HIS A 35 6.72 11.97 33.62
CA HIS A 35 5.30 11.90 33.93
C HIS A 35 4.65 10.58 33.48
N GLY A 36 5.33 9.79 32.64
CA GLY A 36 4.74 8.62 32.01
C GLY A 36 3.61 9.00 31.07
N ASP A 37 3.78 10.10 30.33
CA ASP A 37 2.86 10.49 29.28
C ASP A 37 3.01 9.51 28.09
N TYR A 38 1.89 9.04 27.55
CA TYR A 38 1.91 8.22 26.34
C TYR A 38 2.44 9.03 25.17
N HIS A 39 3.36 8.45 24.40
CA HIS A 39 3.96 9.08 23.22
C HIS A 39 4.22 8.03 22.13
N ARG A 40 4.66 8.49 20.94
CA ARG A 40 4.91 7.61 19.79
C ARG A 40 6.39 7.54 19.43
N GLY A 41 6.83 6.33 19.14
CA GLY A 41 8.11 5.99 18.56
C GLY A 41 7.95 5.28 17.23
N VAL A 42 9.06 5.13 16.52
CA VAL A 42 9.17 4.35 15.30
C VAL A 42 10.35 3.43 15.37
N HIS A 43 10.17 2.23 14.81
CA HIS A 43 11.21 1.23 14.67
C HIS A 43 11.35 0.87 13.20
N VAL A 44 12.54 1.04 12.64
CA VAL A 44 12.81 0.75 11.23
C VAL A 44 13.78 -0.41 11.13
N TRP A 45 13.39 -1.39 10.31
CA TRP A 45 14.21 -2.53 9.93
C TRP A 45 14.53 -2.46 8.45
N ILE A 46 15.80 -2.58 8.09
CA ILE A 46 16.24 -2.82 6.71
C ILE A 46 16.55 -4.31 6.58
N PHE A 47 15.84 -4.97 5.66
CA PHE A 47 15.99 -6.38 5.34
C PHE A 47 16.48 -6.54 3.91
N ALA A 48 17.60 -7.25 3.74
CA ALA A 48 18.16 -7.58 2.44
C ALA A 48 17.66 -8.97 1.99
N GLU A 49 16.81 -8.98 0.97
CA GLU A 49 16.10 -10.16 0.48
C GLU A 49 17.04 -11.25 -0.05
N SER A 50 18.03 -10.90 -0.89
CA SER A 50 18.94 -11.90 -1.49
C SER A 50 19.82 -12.63 -0.47
N THR A 51 20.11 -12.03 0.68
CA THR A 51 20.94 -12.65 1.73
C THR A 51 20.14 -13.08 2.96
N GLN A 52 18.85 -12.73 3.03
CA GLN A 52 17.99 -12.96 4.21
C GLN A 52 18.61 -12.36 5.49
N GLN A 53 19.14 -11.14 5.40
CA GLN A 53 19.83 -10.46 6.49
C GLN A 53 19.13 -9.17 6.92
N LEU A 54 19.21 -8.87 8.21
CA LEU A 54 18.81 -7.58 8.78
C LEU A 54 20.03 -6.69 8.96
N LEU A 55 19.88 -5.40 8.67
CA LEU A 55 20.86 -4.38 9.02
C LEU A 55 20.68 -3.98 10.48
N LEU A 56 21.73 -4.10 11.29
CA LEU A 56 21.78 -3.59 12.66
C LEU A 56 22.72 -2.40 12.75
N GLN A 57 22.40 -1.45 13.63
CA GLN A 57 23.30 -0.37 14.01
C GLN A 57 23.95 -0.67 15.37
N LYS A 58 25.17 -0.20 15.60
CA LYS A 58 25.81 -0.20 16.92
C LYS A 58 25.69 1.18 17.53
N ARG A 59 25.03 1.27 18.68
CA ARG A 59 24.80 2.53 19.39
C ARG A 59 26.11 3.08 19.96
N VAL A 60 26.30 4.40 19.89
CA VAL A 60 27.39 5.10 20.60
C VAL A 60 27.25 4.91 22.11
N ASP A 61 28.38 4.86 22.80
CA ASP A 61 28.41 4.78 24.25
C ASP A 61 28.06 6.15 24.87
N HIS A 62 26.80 6.33 25.22
CA HIS A 62 26.31 7.45 26.03
C HIS A 62 25.88 6.94 27.40
N GLN A 63 25.75 7.75 28.45
CA GLN A 63 25.35 7.28 29.79
C GLN A 63 23.85 6.89 29.92
N HIS A 64 23.28 6.29 28.86
CA HIS A 64 21.89 5.86 28.75
C HIS A 64 21.76 4.33 28.63
N SER A 65 20.52 3.84 28.66
CA SER A 65 20.22 2.42 28.43
C SER A 65 20.68 1.96 27.03
N SER A 66 21.20 0.73 26.94
CA SER A 66 21.59 0.04 25.70
C SER A 66 22.84 0.57 24.97
N SER A 67 23.65 1.38 25.63
CA SER A 67 24.90 1.90 25.08
C SER A 67 25.90 0.83 24.67
N GLY A 68 26.51 1.01 23.49
CA GLY A 68 27.47 0.08 22.90
C GLY A 68 26.88 -1.21 22.33
N LEU A 69 25.56 -1.43 22.45
CA LEU A 69 24.88 -2.62 21.95
C LEU A 69 24.52 -2.50 20.47
N TRP A 70 24.39 -3.66 19.81
CA TRP A 70 23.77 -3.79 18.50
C TRP A 70 22.25 -3.71 18.63
N ASP A 71 21.64 -2.85 17.81
CA ASP A 71 20.24 -2.46 17.84
C ASP A 71 19.65 -2.48 16.42
N ILE A 72 18.35 -2.26 16.32
CA ILE A 72 17.59 -2.20 15.05
C ILE A 72 18.15 -1.16 14.07
N SER A 73 17.76 -1.19 12.80
CA SER A 73 18.39 -0.33 11.79
C SER A 73 18.27 1.17 12.13
N SER A 74 17.10 1.62 12.59
CA SER A 74 16.93 2.95 13.18
C SER A 74 15.73 2.99 14.13
N ALA A 75 15.82 3.77 15.19
CA ALA A 75 14.74 4.00 16.15
C ALA A 75 14.63 5.49 16.45
N GLY A 76 13.41 6.02 16.58
CA GLY A 76 13.23 7.45 16.84
C GLY A 76 11.88 7.77 17.47
N HIS A 77 11.81 8.91 18.17
CA HIS A 77 10.53 9.41 18.70
C HIS A 77 9.88 10.35 17.69
N VAL A 78 8.54 10.32 17.63
CA VAL A 78 7.77 11.18 16.73
C VAL A 78 7.72 12.61 17.29
N SER A 79 8.40 13.53 16.60
CA SER A 79 8.42 14.95 16.97
C SER A 79 7.06 15.62 16.78
N ALA A 80 6.88 16.76 17.45
CA ALA A 80 5.71 17.59 17.26
C ALA A 80 5.52 17.98 15.78
N GLY A 81 4.30 17.78 15.25
CA GLY A 81 3.98 18.02 13.84
C GLY A 81 4.29 16.87 12.86
N ASP A 82 5.15 15.91 13.22
CA ASP A 82 5.53 14.82 12.31
C ASP A 82 4.50 13.67 12.26
N THR A 83 4.56 12.90 11.19
CA THR A 83 3.97 11.56 11.12
C THR A 83 5.01 10.49 11.51
N PRO A 84 4.59 9.27 11.89
CA PRO A 84 5.51 8.16 12.09
C PRO A 84 6.39 7.91 10.86
N LEU A 85 5.81 7.89 9.65
CA LEU A 85 6.57 7.70 8.41
C LEU A 85 7.64 8.79 8.17
N ILE A 86 7.32 10.06 8.39
CA ILE A 86 8.30 11.17 8.30
C ILE A 86 9.44 10.94 9.30
N THR A 87 9.10 10.51 10.52
CA THR A 87 10.09 10.22 11.57
C THR A 87 10.99 9.05 11.19
N ALA A 88 10.43 7.96 10.65
CA ALA A 88 11.17 6.77 10.21
C ALA A 88 12.18 7.13 9.10
N ARG A 89 11.75 7.89 8.10
CA ARG A 89 12.59 8.38 7.01
C ARG A 89 13.71 9.29 7.50
N ARG A 90 13.38 10.24 8.38
CA ARG A 90 14.37 11.14 8.98
C ARG A 90 15.38 10.37 9.81
N GLY A 91 14.96 9.38 10.60
CA GLY A 91 15.85 8.54 11.40
C GLY A 91 16.90 7.82 10.54
N LEU A 92 16.47 7.14 9.47
CA LEU A 92 17.41 6.50 8.53
C LEU A 92 18.37 7.49 7.87
N LEU A 93 17.88 8.67 7.48
CA LEU A 93 18.70 9.70 6.86
C LEU A 93 19.73 10.26 7.85
N GLU A 94 19.30 10.65 9.04
CA GLU A 94 20.19 11.25 10.05
C GLU A 94 21.21 10.24 10.56
N GLU A 95 20.80 9.01 10.88
CA GLU A 95 21.65 8.03 11.55
C GLU A 95 22.57 7.30 10.57
N LEU A 96 22.04 6.95 9.40
CA LEU A 96 22.70 6.06 8.45
C LEU A 96 23.02 6.71 7.09
N GLY A 97 22.49 7.91 6.82
CA GLY A 97 22.61 8.54 5.51
C GLY A 97 21.77 7.88 4.42
N VAL A 98 20.69 7.18 4.80
CA VAL A 98 19.79 6.47 3.88
C VAL A 98 18.49 7.27 3.70
N ASN A 99 18.27 7.82 2.52
CA ASN A 99 17.06 8.53 2.13
C ASN A 99 16.27 7.68 1.13
N LEU A 100 15.18 7.06 1.57
CA LEU A 100 14.29 6.30 0.67
C LEU A 100 12.93 7.02 0.54
N PRO A 101 12.21 6.82 -0.57
CA PRO A 101 10.86 7.37 -0.74
C PRO A 101 9.84 6.70 0.20
N ASP A 102 8.69 7.33 0.36
CA ASP A 102 7.61 6.88 1.26
C ASP A 102 7.15 5.44 0.96
N ASP A 103 7.12 5.08 -0.31
CA ASP A 103 6.70 3.77 -0.80
C ASP A 103 7.78 2.68 -0.61
N ALA A 104 8.91 2.96 0.04
CA ALA A 104 9.86 1.94 0.47
C ALA A 104 9.57 1.39 1.89
N PHE A 105 8.68 2.04 2.64
CA PHE A 105 8.45 1.77 4.06
C PHE A 105 7.10 1.07 4.26
N GLU A 106 7.15 -0.23 4.51
CA GLU A 106 5.96 -0.99 4.87
C GLU A 106 5.70 -0.90 6.37
N LEU A 107 4.54 -0.37 6.77
CA LEU A 107 4.08 -0.48 8.16
C LEU A 107 3.63 -1.92 8.41
N LEU A 108 4.33 -2.66 9.27
CA LEU A 108 3.98 -4.03 9.61
C LEU A 108 2.91 -4.10 10.69
N PHE A 109 3.14 -3.41 11.80
CA PHE A 109 2.26 -3.35 12.96
C PHE A 109 2.69 -2.19 13.87
N ASP A 110 1.79 -1.81 14.78
CA ASP A 110 2.13 -0.97 15.93
C ASP A 110 1.92 -1.73 17.23
N PHE A 111 2.64 -1.34 18.29
CA PHE A 111 2.43 -1.90 19.60
C PHE A 111 2.75 -0.92 20.72
N MET A 112 2.09 -1.09 21.87
CA MET A 112 2.38 -0.33 23.07
C MET A 112 3.37 -1.09 23.96
N GLU A 113 4.41 -0.41 24.39
CA GLU A 113 5.37 -0.91 25.37
C GLU A 113 5.41 0.01 26.59
N GLU A 114 5.47 -0.60 27.77
CA GLU A 114 5.67 0.11 29.03
C GLU A 114 6.96 -0.38 29.70
N ARG A 115 7.93 0.52 29.86
CA ARG A 115 9.17 0.24 30.59
C ARG A 115 9.32 1.20 31.76
N VAL A 116 9.69 0.65 32.90
CA VAL A 116 10.03 1.43 34.09
C VAL A 116 11.55 1.38 34.26
N THR A 117 12.21 2.51 34.10
CA THR A 117 13.67 2.62 34.19
C THR A 117 14.09 3.46 35.39
N TYR A 118 15.40 3.49 35.70
CA TYR A 118 15.98 4.29 36.78
C TYR A 118 15.27 4.14 38.14
N ARG A 119 14.99 2.89 38.56
CA ARG A 119 14.34 2.55 39.83
C ARG A 119 12.96 3.22 40.03
N GLY A 120 12.16 3.31 38.97
CA GLY A 120 10.80 3.85 39.06
C GLY A 120 10.66 5.33 38.77
N ARG A 121 11.74 6.03 38.39
CA ARG A 121 11.72 7.48 38.15
C ARG A 121 11.32 7.86 36.73
N PHE A 122 11.49 6.95 35.79
CA PHE A 122 11.18 7.16 34.38
C PHE A 122 10.24 6.05 33.93
N MET A 123 9.08 6.46 33.41
CA MET A 123 8.06 5.60 32.84
C MET A 123 8.01 5.87 31.36
N ASP A 124 8.42 4.88 30.58
CA ASP A 124 8.42 4.92 29.14
C ASP A 124 7.16 4.21 28.64
N LYS A 125 6.18 4.97 28.17
CA LYS A 125 4.90 4.46 27.65
C LYS A 125 4.80 4.81 26.17
N GLU A 126 5.40 3.98 25.35
CA GLU A 126 5.64 4.28 23.95
C GLU A 126 4.79 3.38 23.05
N PHE A 127 4.04 3.99 22.13
CA PHE A 127 3.45 3.29 20.99
C PHE A 127 4.45 3.30 19.86
N ASN A 128 4.88 2.13 19.42
CA ASN A 128 5.93 1.94 18.44
C ASN A 128 5.35 1.47 17.12
N ASP A 129 5.42 2.33 16.09
CA ASP A 129 5.09 1.97 14.72
C ASP A 129 6.30 1.26 14.08
N VAL A 130 6.13 -0.01 13.67
CA VAL A 130 7.22 -0.84 13.14
C VAL A 130 7.18 -0.87 11.62
N TYR A 131 8.24 -0.35 11.01
CA TYR A 131 8.43 -0.29 9.57
C TYR A 131 9.49 -1.30 9.10
N LEU A 132 9.21 -1.92 7.95
CA LEU A 132 10.16 -2.76 7.21
C LEU A 132 10.48 -2.11 5.86
N VAL A 133 11.76 -1.95 5.59
CA VAL A 133 12.31 -1.61 4.28
C VAL A 133 12.96 -2.87 3.72
N THR A 134 12.46 -3.34 2.58
CA THR A 134 13.01 -4.54 1.91
C THR A 134 13.87 -4.13 0.73
N THR A 135 15.18 -4.33 0.82
CA THR A 135 16.13 -4.14 -0.27
C THR A 135 16.40 -5.47 -0.98
N LEU A 136 16.64 -5.45 -2.29
CA LEU A 136 16.95 -6.70 -3.03
C LEU A 136 18.31 -7.27 -2.61
N ALA A 137 19.26 -6.40 -2.30
CA ALA A 137 20.60 -6.76 -1.87
C ALA A 137 21.07 -5.88 -0.70
N PRO A 138 22.10 -6.31 0.05
CA PRO A 138 22.73 -5.49 1.06
C PRO A 138 23.25 -4.16 0.46
N ILE A 139 22.91 -3.05 1.11
CA ILE A 139 23.53 -1.74 0.84
C ILE A 139 25.03 -1.85 1.15
N PRO A 140 25.94 -1.45 0.23
CA PRO A 140 27.39 -1.47 0.47
C PRO A 140 27.77 -0.66 1.72
N MET A 141 28.74 -1.16 2.51
CA MET A 141 29.11 -0.54 3.79
C MET A 141 29.62 0.90 3.62
N GLU A 142 30.31 1.19 2.52
CA GLU A 142 30.83 2.50 2.15
C GLU A 142 29.77 3.49 1.65
N ALA A 143 28.54 3.03 1.40
CA ALA A 143 27.41 3.88 1.00
C ALA A 143 26.77 4.59 2.19
N PHE A 144 26.94 4.07 3.40
CA PHE A 144 26.39 4.66 4.61
C PHE A 144 27.16 5.91 5.02
N THR A 145 26.44 6.91 5.51
CA THR A 145 27.00 8.10 6.16
C THR A 145 26.53 8.12 7.60
N LEU A 146 27.32 7.50 8.48
CA LEU A 146 26.95 7.33 9.88
C LEU A 146 27.08 8.64 10.64
N GLN A 147 26.05 9.01 11.39
CA GLN A 147 26.15 10.08 12.37
C GLN A 147 26.96 9.59 13.57
N GLY A 148 28.25 9.91 13.61
CA GLY A 148 29.19 9.41 14.62
C GLY A 148 28.86 9.78 16.07
N SER A 149 27.94 10.74 16.31
CA SER A 149 27.41 11.03 17.64
C SER A 149 26.29 10.08 18.08
N LYS A 150 25.68 9.28 17.19
CA LYS A 150 24.61 8.32 17.52
C LYS A 150 24.98 6.88 17.16
N VAL A 151 25.65 6.67 16.03
CA VAL A 151 25.95 5.36 15.45
C VAL A 151 27.45 5.14 15.29
N LEU A 152 27.98 4.07 15.87
CA LEU A 152 29.40 3.68 15.75
C LEU A 152 29.69 2.83 14.52
N ALA A 153 28.77 1.94 14.16
CA ALA A 153 28.95 0.97 13.09
C ALA A 153 27.60 0.43 12.64
N VAL A 154 27.59 -0.20 11.46
CA VAL A 154 26.48 -1.02 10.98
C VAL A 154 26.99 -2.40 10.60
N LYS A 155 26.12 -3.40 10.62
CA LYS A 155 26.42 -4.73 10.07
C LYS A 155 25.15 -5.41 9.59
N TYR A 156 25.31 -6.35 8.67
CA TYR A 156 24.28 -7.32 8.35
C TYR A 156 24.44 -8.58 9.20
N ILE A 157 23.33 -9.17 9.61
CA ILE A 157 23.26 -10.45 10.31
C ILE A 157 22.09 -11.26 9.75
N SER A 158 22.22 -12.58 9.62
CA SER A 158 21.09 -13.40 9.15
C SER A 158 19.93 -13.34 10.15
N VAL A 159 18.70 -13.39 9.62
CA VAL A 159 17.49 -13.38 10.45
C VAL A 159 17.53 -14.51 11.48
N GLU A 160 17.94 -15.71 11.07
CA GLU A 160 18.06 -16.89 11.94
C GLU A 160 19.13 -16.72 13.03
N GLU A 161 20.32 -16.23 12.66
CA GLU A 161 21.40 -16.01 13.63
C GLU A 161 20.99 -14.97 14.66
N TYR A 162 20.38 -13.87 14.22
CA TYR A 162 19.94 -12.82 15.12
C TYR A 162 18.86 -13.31 16.09
N LYS A 163 17.86 -14.07 15.59
CA LYS A 163 16.84 -14.72 16.42
C LYS A 163 17.49 -15.61 17.48
N HIS A 164 18.46 -16.45 17.11
CA HIS A 164 19.17 -17.33 18.05
C HIS A 164 19.94 -16.55 19.12
N LEU A 165 20.60 -15.44 18.76
CA LEU A 165 21.33 -14.60 19.70
C LEU A 165 20.40 -13.90 20.70
N LEU A 166 19.22 -13.47 20.26
CA LEU A 166 18.19 -12.91 21.12
C LEU A 166 17.63 -13.94 22.11
N VAL A 167 17.31 -15.16 21.65
CA VAL A 167 16.86 -16.27 22.53
C VAL A 167 17.90 -16.56 23.62
N LYS A 168 19.19 -16.50 23.27
CA LYS A 168 20.30 -16.73 24.22
C LYS A 168 20.58 -15.54 25.14
N GLY A 169 19.90 -14.42 24.97
CA GLY A 169 20.17 -13.19 25.74
C GLY A 169 21.59 -12.68 25.54
N HIS A 170 22.13 -12.74 24.32
CA HIS A 170 23.53 -12.40 24.06
C HIS A 170 23.81 -10.93 24.43
N PRO A 171 24.81 -10.65 25.30
CA PRO A 171 24.95 -9.35 25.97
C PRO A 171 25.37 -8.20 25.05
N ALA A 172 25.80 -8.49 23.81
CA ALA A 172 26.17 -7.49 22.81
C ALA A 172 24.97 -6.90 22.03
N TYR A 173 23.75 -7.37 22.27
CA TYR A 173 22.55 -6.95 21.54
C TYR A 173 21.50 -6.39 22.50
N VAL A 174 20.68 -5.46 22.02
CA VAL A 174 19.50 -4.99 22.75
C VAL A 174 18.55 -6.17 22.97
N PRO A 175 18.10 -6.42 24.21
CA PRO A 175 17.27 -7.59 24.51
C PRO A 175 15.83 -7.36 24.05
N TYR A 176 15.51 -7.86 22.85
CA TYR A 176 14.15 -7.89 22.33
C TYR A 176 13.42 -9.17 22.71
N ASN A 177 12.18 -9.04 23.18
CA ASN A 177 11.34 -10.18 23.53
C ASN A 177 10.74 -10.82 22.26
N LEU A 178 11.12 -12.07 21.97
CA LEU A 178 10.63 -12.83 20.83
C LEU A 178 9.27 -13.50 21.06
N ASP A 179 8.86 -13.69 22.32
CA ASP A 179 7.49 -14.11 22.65
C ASP A 179 6.51 -12.92 22.61
N GLY A 180 7.04 -11.71 22.42
CA GLY A 180 6.29 -10.46 22.27
C GLY A 180 6.18 -9.99 20.83
N GLN A 181 6.03 -8.68 20.64
CA GLN A 181 5.68 -8.08 19.36
C GLN A 181 6.80 -8.18 18.32
N TYR A 182 8.07 -8.21 18.73
CA TYR A 182 9.17 -8.43 17.79
C TYR A 182 9.21 -9.86 17.24
N GLY A 183 8.61 -10.84 17.91
CA GLY A 183 8.38 -12.17 17.32
C GLY A 183 7.60 -12.10 16.01
N GLN A 184 6.62 -11.19 15.94
CA GLN A 184 5.78 -11.00 14.75
C GLN A 184 6.59 -10.57 13.53
N LEU A 185 7.61 -9.71 13.69
CA LEU A 185 8.50 -9.33 12.60
C LEU A 185 9.19 -10.55 11.99
N PHE A 186 9.78 -11.40 12.85
CA PHE A 186 10.46 -12.61 12.41
C PHE A 186 9.49 -13.58 11.72
N ASP A 187 8.28 -13.74 12.26
CA ASP A 187 7.26 -14.61 11.68
C ASP A 187 6.76 -14.09 10.33
N ILE A 188 6.61 -12.77 10.18
CA ILE A 188 6.26 -12.11 8.91
C ILE A 188 7.35 -12.37 7.86
N ILE A 189 8.62 -12.10 8.18
CA ILE A 189 9.74 -12.34 7.26
C ILE A 189 9.81 -13.84 6.91
N THR A 190 9.76 -14.71 7.92
CA THR A 190 9.79 -16.17 7.72
C THR A 190 8.65 -16.61 6.79
N LYS A 191 7.39 -16.24 7.06
CA LYS A 191 6.25 -16.66 6.23
C LYS A 191 6.35 -16.18 4.77
N ARG A 192 6.89 -14.97 4.55
CA ARG A 192 7.08 -14.41 3.21
C ARG A 192 8.11 -15.18 2.41
N TYR A 193 9.28 -15.41 3.01
CA TYR A 193 10.47 -15.91 2.31
C TYR A 193 10.77 -17.40 2.54
N GLN A 194 10.02 -18.08 3.40
CA GLN A 194 10.10 -19.52 3.56
C GLN A 194 9.44 -20.21 2.36
N ASP A 195 10.17 -21.17 1.79
CA ASP A 195 9.73 -21.99 0.66
C ASP A 195 8.70 -23.03 1.09
N ASN A 196 7.43 -22.64 1.12
CA ASN A 196 6.31 -23.57 0.96
C ASN A 196 5.44 -23.18 -0.23
N VAL A 197 6.08 -23.11 -1.41
CA VAL A 197 5.42 -22.72 -2.66
C VAL A 197 4.25 -23.65 -3.00
N VAL A 198 4.34 -24.95 -2.65
CA VAL A 198 3.28 -25.93 -2.89
C VAL A 198 1.99 -25.58 -2.13
N GLU A 199 2.09 -25.27 -0.83
CA GLU A 199 0.93 -24.86 -0.03
C GLU A 199 0.32 -23.54 -0.54
N LYS A 200 1.17 -22.58 -0.92
CA LYS A 200 0.75 -21.28 -1.48
C LYS A 200 0.00 -21.47 -2.81
N ILE A 201 0.48 -22.34 -3.70
CA ILE A 201 -0.19 -22.70 -4.95
C ILE A 201 -1.56 -23.32 -4.69
N LEU A 202 -1.64 -24.35 -3.83
CA LEU A 202 -2.89 -25.04 -3.51
C LEU A 202 -3.93 -24.07 -2.91
N THR A 203 -3.49 -23.14 -2.07
CA THR A 203 -4.34 -22.11 -1.47
C THR A 203 -4.93 -21.18 -2.54
N LEU A 204 -4.09 -20.64 -3.44
CA LEU A 204 -4.58 -19.77 -4.52
C LEU A 204 -5.48 -20.52 -5.51
N GLN A 205 -5.15 -21.76 -5.87
CA GLN A 205 -6.00 -22.59 -6.72
C GLN A 205 -7.39 -22.80 -6.08
N LYS A 206 -7.46 -23.09 -4.78
CA LYS A 206 -8.74 -23.21 -4.06
C LYS A 206 -9.52 -21.90 -4.09
N LYS A 207 -8.85 -20.75 -3.89
CA LYS A 207 -9.50 -19.43 -3.96
C LYS A 207 -10.05 -19.14 -5.37
N LEU A 208 -9.30 -19.47 -6.42
CA LEU A 208 -9.69 -19.31 -7.83
C LEU A 208 -10.84 -20.23 -8.23
N ASN A 209 -10.88 -21.47 -7.74
CA ASN A 209 -11.93 -22.45 -8.06
C ASN A 209 -13.33 -22.04 -7.55
N ARG A 210 -13.43 -20.96 -6.75
CA ARG A 210 -14.72 -20.35 -6.38
C ARG A 210 -15.35 -19.56 -7.52
N TYR A 211 -14.59 -19.20 -8.55
CA TYR A 211 -15.06 -18.44 -9.71
C TYR A 211 -15.21 -19.40 -10.89
N ALA A 212 -16.45 -19.77 -11.19
CA ALA A 212 -16.74 -20.61 -12.34
C ALA A 212 -16.51 -19.82 -13.64
N PRO A 213 -15.65 -20.29 -14.55
CA PRO A 213 -15.49 -19.65 -15.85
C PRO A 213 -16.76 -19.83 -16.68
N VAL A 214 -17.32 -18.73 -17.16
CA VAL A 214 -18.50 -18.71 -18.03
C VAL A 214 -18.14 -17.94 -19.30
N SER A 215 -18.41 -18.54 -20.45
CA SER A 215 -18.32 -17.82 -21.74
C SER A 215 -19.57 -16.97 -21.91
N LEU A 216 -19.38 -15.71 -22.27
CA LEU A 216 -20.46 -14.81 -22.65
C LEU A 216 -20.40 -14.64 -24.17
N ASP A 217 -21.39 -15.21 -24.86
CA ASP A 217 -21.51 -15.16 -26.31
C ASP A 217 -22.69 -14.27 -26.70
N VAL A 218 -22.51 -13.48 -27.74
CA VAL A 218 -23.50 -12.49 -28.18
C VAL A 218 -23.65 -12.47 -29.70
N GLU A 219 -24.88 -12.28 -30.17
CA GLU A 219 -25.20 -12.12 -31.59
C GLU A 219 -25.56 -10.67 -31.89
N LEU A 220 -24.89 -10.07 -32.89
CA LEU A 220 -25.02 -8.65 -33.25
C LEU A 220 -24.92 -8.45 -34.76
N THR A 221 -25.47 -7.31 -35.22
CA THR A 221 -25.25 -6.79 -36.57
C THR A 221 -23.79 -6.33 -36.76
N GLU A 222 -23.32 -6.17 -38.00
CA GLU A 222 -21.96 -5.65 -38.24
C GLU A 222 -21.76 -4.23 -37.69
N GLU A 223 -22.78 -3.36 -37.80
CA GLU A 223 -22.74 -2.01 -37.23
C GLU A 223 -22.63 -2.06 -35.69
N ASP A 224 -23.50 -2.82 -35.03
CA ASP A 224 -23.49 -2.93 -33.56
C ASP A 224 -22.18 -3.54 -33.05
N LYS A 225 -21.54 -4.43 -33.83
CA LYS A 225 -20.21 -4.96 -33.51
C LYS A 225 -19.17 -3.86 -33.50
N GLU A 226 -19.15 -2.99 -34.50
CA GLU A 226 -18.18 -1.89 -34.58
C GLU A 226 -18.39 -0.88 -33.43
N VAL A 227 -19.64 -0.53 -33.11
CA VAL A 227 -19.99 0.32 -31.95
C VAL A 227 -19.55 -0.37 -30.65
N MET A 228 -19.86 -1.66 -30.48
CA MET A 228 -19.49 -2.43 -29.30
C MET A 228 -17.97 -2.52 -29.09
N VAL A 229 -17.18 -2.64 -30.16
CA VAL A 229 -15.71 -2.62 -30.07
C VAL A 229 -15.21 -1.31 -29.45
N LEU A 230 -15.76 -0.16 -29.86
CA LEU A 230 -15.41 1.14 -29.28
C LEU A 230 -15.84 1.26 -27.81
N LEU A 231 -17.03 0.74 -27.47
CA LEU A 231 -17.50 0.72 -26.09
C LEU A 231 -16.63 -0.17 -25.19
N ILE A 232 -16.22 -1.34 -25.67
CA ILE A 232 -15.29 -2.24 -24.94
C ILE A 232 -13.95 -1.54 -24.72
N GLN A 233 -13.44 -0.80 -25.73
CA GLN A 233 -12.23 -0.01 -25.58
C GLN A 233 -12.40 1.09 -24.52
N ALA A 234 -13.55 1.77 -24.47
CA ALA A 234 -13.84 2.75 -23.43
C ALA A 234 -13.92 2.06 -22.04
N GLY A 235 -14.57 0.90 -21.93
CA GLY A 235 -14.64 0.10 -20.71
C GLY A 235 -13.27 -0.33 -20.19
N ARG A 236 -12.29 -0.60 -21.07
CA ARG A 236 -10.90 -0.88 -20.64
C ARG A 236 -10.21 0.33 -20.01
N ILE A 237 -10.55 1.54 -20.43
CA ILE A 237 -10.06 2.78 -19.80
C ILE A 237 -10.72 2.96 -18.43
N ILE A 238 -12.01 2.63 -18.30
CA ILE A 238 -12.71 2.62 -17.00
C ILE A 238 -12.03 1.66 -16.03
N ASP A 239 -11.63 0.48 -16.50
CA ASP A 239 -10.80 -0.46 -15.72
C ASP A 239 -9.54 0.24 -15.17
N ASP A 240 -8.76 0.93 -16.02
CA ASP A 240 -7.56 1.67 -15.61
C ASP A 240 -7.83 2.76 -14.57
N ILE A 241 -8.95 3.48 -14.71
CA ILE A 241 -9.41 4.46 -13.73
C ILE A 241 -9.71 3.76 -12.40
N PHE A 242 -10.49 2.67 -12.42
CA PHE A 242 -10.87 1.91 -11.25
C PHE A 242 -9.67 1.38 -10.48
N TYR A 243 -8.65 0.82 -11.16
CA TYR A 243 -7.42 0.37 -10.50
C TYR A 243 -6.79 1.47 -9.66
N ASN A 244 -6.73 2.69 -10.16
CA ASN A 244 -6.17 3.85 -9.45
C ASN A 244 -7.06 4.31 -8.28
N GLN A 245 -8.39 4.24 -8.44
CA GLN A 245 -9.34 4.56 -7.38
C GLN A 245 -9.20 3.61 -6.20
N VAL A 246 -9.00 2.30 -6.45
CA VAL A 246 -8.83 1.29 -5.39
C VAL A 246 -7.58 1.55 -4.55
N TRP A 247 -6.43 1.77 -5.18
CA TRP A 247 -5.17 2.05 -4.47
C TRP A 247 -4.13 2.70 -5.39
N TYR A 248 -3.42 3.72 -4.89
CA TYR A 248 -2.56 4.58 -5.72
C TYR A 248 -1.40 3.82 -6.39
N SER A 249 -0.91 2.73 -5.80
CA SER A 249 0.16 1.88 -6.39
C SER A 249 -0.38 0.63 -7.08
N ASN A 250 -1.70 0.48 -7.20
CA ASN A 250 -2.32 -0.71 -7.77
C ASN A 250 -1.92 -0.90 -9.24
N ALA A 251 -1.83 0.18 -10.02
CA ALA A 251 -1.39 0.13 -11.41
C ALA A 251 0.06 -0.40 -11.54
N SER A 252 0.99 0.08 -10.70
CA SER A 252 2.37 -0.42 -10.69
C SER A 252 2.44 -1.90 -10.27
N LEU A 253 1.62 -2.32 -9.31
CA LEU A 253 1.53 -3.73 -8.91
C LEU A 253 0.97 -4.59 -10.05
N ARG A 254 -0.07 -4.12 -10.75
CA ARG A 254 -0.66 -4.81 -11.91
C ARG A 254 0.38 -5.08 -12.99
N GLU A 255 1.11 -4.05 -13.40
CA GLU A 255 2.15 -4.14 -14.42
C GLU A 255 3.23 -5.14 -14.00
N TRP A 256 3.66 -5.07 -12.75
CA TRP A 256 4.62 -5.98 -12.17
C TRP A 256 4.13 -7.44 -12.21
N LEU A 257 2.95 -7.72 -11.66
CA LEU A 257 2.39 -9.09 -11.64
C LEU A 257 2.20 -9.65 -13.05
N ASN A 258 1.78 -8.81 -14.00
CA ASN A 258 1.64 -9.22 -15.40
C ASN A 258 3.00 -9.63 -15.99
N GLN A 259 4.06 -8.83 -15.78
CA GLN A 259 5.41 -9.14 -16.23
C GLN A 259 5.96 -10.43 -15.60
N GLN A 260 5.66 -10.68 -14.32
CA GLN A 260 6.10 -11.90 -13.62
C GLN A 260 5.24 -13.13 -13.96
N SER A 261 4.06 -12.96 -14.56
CA SER A 261 3.04 -14.03 -14.71
C SER A 261 3.51 -15.28 -15.46
N GLN A 262 4.60 -15.18 -16.23
CA GLN A 262 5.16 -16.28 -17.03
C GLN A 262 6.35 -16.98 -16.36
N LEU A 263 6.79 -16.53 -15.18
CA LEU A 263 7.97 -17.06 -14.52
C LEU A 263 7.72 -18.39 -13.78
N SER A 264 6.53 -18.54 -13.20
CA SER A 264 6.14 -19.75 -12.47
C SER A 264 4.63 -19.96 -12.46
N GLU A 265 4.19 -21.17 -12.09
CA GLU A 265 2.77 -21.44 -11.84
C GLU A 265 2.21 -20.53 -10.76
N PHE A 266 2.97 -20.30 -9.68
CA PHE A 266 2.55 -19.44 -8.58
C PHE A 266 2.34 -17.99 -9.04
N ASP A 267 3.23 -17.46 -9.89
CA ASP A 267 3.10 -16.11 -10.44
C ASP A 267 1.90 -15.99 -11.40
N MET A 268 1.67 -17.00 -12.23
CA MET A 268 0.48 -17.08 -13.08
C MET A 268 -0.81 -17.06 -12.24
N LEU A 269 -0.86 -17.83 -11.15
CA LEU A 269 -2.03 -17.88 -10.27
C LEU A 269 -2.26 -16.55 -9.54
N LYS A 270 -1.20 -15.90 -9.04
CA LYS A 270 -1.29 -14.54 -8.48
C LYS A 270 -1.87 -13.57 -9.49
N TRP A 271 -1.39 -13.60 -10.74
CA TRP A 271 -1.90 -12.75 -11.81
C TRP A 271 -3.38 -12.99 -12.13
N LYS A 272 -3.79 -14.26 -12.30
CA LYS A 272 -5.20 -14.61 -12.55
C LYS A 272 -6.11 -14.14 -11.43
N TYR A 273 -5.69 -14.33 -10.18
CA TYR A 273 -6.50 -13.94 -9.04
C TYR A 273 -6.55 -12.42 -8.85
N TYR A 274 -5.45 -11.72 -9.13
CA TYR A 274 -5.43 -10.27 -9.21
C TYR A 274 -6.41 -9.72 -10.25
N LEU A 275 -6.46 -10.29 -11.45
CA LEU A 275 -7.39 -9.85 -12.50
C LEU A 275 -8.86 -9.95 -12.09
N ILE A 276 -9.23 -10.98 -11.34
CA ILE A 276 -10.59 -11.17 -10.82
C ILE A 276 -10.92 -10.13 -9.75
N ASN A 277 -10.00 -9.89 -8.81
CA ASN A 277 -10.24 -8.98 -7.69
C ASN A 277 -9.95 -7.51 -8.00
N LYS A 278 -9.35 -7.22 -9.16
CA LYS A 278 -8.84 -5.90 -9.58
C LYS A 278 -7.89 -5.24 -8.56
N SER A 279 -7.37 -6.03 -7.63
CA SER A 279 -6.62 -5.57 -6.47
C SER A 279 -5.88 -6.75 -5.81
N PRO A 280 -4.91 -6.49 -4.94
CA PRO A 280 -4.21 -7.53 -4.17
C PRO A 280 -5.01 -8.11 -2.99
N TRP A 281 -6.26 -7.69 -2.80
CA TRP A 281 -7.15 -8.13 -1.72
C TRP A 281 -8.28 -9.00 -2.26
N SER A 282 -8.61 -10.07 -1.55
CA SER A 282 -9.69 -10.98 -1.93
C SER A 282 -11.05 -10.38 -1.58
N THR A 283 -11.87 -10.13 -2.59
CA THR A 283 -13.24 -9.62 -2.43
C THR A 283 -14.18 -10.62 -1.72
N LEU A 284 -13.85 -11.92 -1.78
CA LEU A 284 -14.62 -12.99 -1.11
C LEU A 284 -14.09 -13.36 0.27
N ASP A 285 -12.91 -12.86 0.68
CA ASP A 285 -12.29 -13.14 1.98
C ASP A 285 -12.10 -11.85 2.78
N GLU A 286 -13.13 -11.00 2.86
CA GLU A 286 -13.13 -9.78 3.68
C GLU A 286 -11.94 -8.83 3.39
N ASN A 287 -11.53 -8.75 2.13
CA ASN A 287 -10.34 -7.99 1.69
C ASN A 287 -9.02 -8.47 2.31
N GLU A 288 -8.90 -9.76 2.64
CA GLU A 288 -7.61 -10.36 3.01
C GLU A 288 -6.64 -10.27 1.82
N ALA A 289 -5.44 -9.73 2.06
CA ALA A 289 -4.39 -9.69 1.05
C ALA A 289 -3.89 -11.10 0.71
N PHE A 290 -3.78 -11.41 -0.58
CA PHE A 290 -3.25 -12.68 -1.06
C PHE A 290 -1.83 -12.58 -1.65
N VAL A 291 -1.25 -11.37 -1.63
CA VAL A 291 0.15 -11.07 -1.94
C VAL A 291 0.77 -10.27 -0.80
N THR A 292 2.09 -10.15 -0.77
CA THR A 292 2.83 -9.35 0.21
C THR A 292 3.81 -8.40 -0.47
N THR A 293 4.53 -7.56 0.30
CA THR A 293 5.66 -6.77 -0.23
C THR A 293 6.76 -7.64 -0.86
N ALA A 294 6.88 -8.94 -0.52
CA ALA A 294 7.79 -9.82 -1.24
C ALA A 294 7.39 -10.01 -2.72
N ASP A 295 6.10 -9.93 -3.03
CA ASP A 295 5.54 -10.07 -4.37
C ASP A 295 5.40 -8.74 -5.11
N SER A 296 5.72 -7.60 -4.48
CA SER A 296 5.49 -6.28 -5.04
C SER A 296 6.55 -5.84 -6.05
N ALA A 297 6.25 -4.74 -6.73
CA ALA A 297 7.14 -4.12 -7.70
C ALA A 297 8.50 -3.75 -7.07
N MET A 298 9.56 -3.84 -7.86
CA MET A 298 10.89 -3.39 -7.47
C MET A 298 11.26 -2.09 -8.17
N LYS A 299 11.87 -1.17 -7.42
CA LYS A 299 12.34 0.14 -7.91
C LYS A 299 13.80 0.34 -7.54
N LEU A 300 14.54 0.99 -8.45
CA LEU A 300 15.90 1.46 -8.20
C LEU A 300 15.85 2.93 -7.75
N PHE A 301 16.51 3.27 -6.64
CA PHE A 301 16.70 4.64 -6.18
C PHE A 301 18.19 5.02 -6.12
N PRO A 302 18.72 5.70 -7.16
CA PRO A 302 20.14 6.04 -7.26
C PRO A 302 20.65 7.00 -6.17
N GLU A 303 19.80 7.93 -5.73
CA GLU A 303 20.14 8.97 -4.75
C GLU A 303 19.88 8.54 -3.30
N ALA A 304 19.64 7.25 -3.05
CA ALA A 304 19.26 6.76 -1.75
C ALA A 304 20.33 6.94 -0.66
N THR A 305 21.61 6.96 -1.05
CA THR A 305 22.75 7.00 -0.14
C THR A 305 23.90 7.78 -0.77
N ARG A 306 25.07 7.80 -0.10
CA ARG A 306 26.31 8.24 -0.76
C ARG A 306 26.58 7.37 -2.01
N LYS A 307 27.08 8.00 -3.07
CA LYS A 307 27.49 7.30 -4.30
C LYS A 307 28.68 6.37 -4.05
N VAL A 308 28.57 5.15 -4.57
CA VAL A 308 29.62 4.13 -4.57
C VAL A 308 29.96 3.80 -6.02
N VAL A 309 31.25 3.73 -6.35
CA VAL A 309 31.71 3.48 -7.72
C VAL A 309 31.23 2.10 -8.18
N GLY A 310 30.54 2.06 -9.31
CA GLY A 310 30.02 0.81 -9.90
C GLY A 310 28.69 0.31 -9.33
N TRP A 311 28.12 0.98 -8.32
CA TRP A 311 26.82 0.62 -7.75
C TRP A 311 25.76 1.67 -8.13
N LYS A 312 24.60 1.21 -8.59
CA LYS A 312 23.57 2.05 -9.21
C LYS A 312 22.61 2.73 -8.21
N GLY A 313 22.66 2.33 -6.94
CA GLY A 313 21.73 2.77 -5.90
C GLY A 313 20.99 1.61 -5.25
N VAL A 314 20.03 1.95 -4.39
CA VAL A 314 19.27 0.95 -3.63
C VAL A 314 18.11 0.43 -4.49
N GLU A 315 18.10 -0.87 -4.74
CA GLU A 315 16.92 -1.56 -5.27
C GLU A 315 16.07 -2.04 -4.10
N TYR A 316 14.79 -1.67 -4.09
CA TYR A 316 13.86 -1.98 -3.00
C TYR A 316 12.51 -2.45 -3.52
N LYS A 317 11.79 -3.20 -2.67
CA LYS A 317 10.40 -3.60 -2.89
C LYS A 317 9.46 -2.47 -2.48
N VAL A 318 8.50 -2.14 -3.34
CA VAL A 318 7.46 -1.15 -3.05
C VAL A 318 6.55 -1.67 -1.95
N ALA A 319 6.40 -0.90 -0.88
CA ALA A 319 5.55 -1.21 0.26
C ALA A 319 4.10 -1.43 -0.18
N PHE A 320 3.52 -2.48 0.39
CA PHE A 320 2.16 -2.92 0.11
C PHE A 320 1.41 -3.02 1.44
N PRO A 321 0.27 -2.32 1.62
CA PRO A 321 -0.47 -2.42 2.86
C PRO A 321 -1.24 -3.74 2.91
N MET A 322 -0.98 -4.56 3.93
CA MET A 322 -1.68 -5.84 4.13
C MET A 322 -3.19 -5.65 4.34
N LEU A 323 -3.60 -4.54 4.96
CA LEU A 323 -4.99 -4.13 5.08
C LEU A 323 -5.37 -3.21 3.92
N LYS A 324 -6.51 -3.48 3.26
CA LYS A 324 -7.04 -2.60 2.22
C LYS A 324 -7.29 -1.20 2.80
N PRO A 325 -6.73 -0.13 2.21
CA PRO A 325 -7.05 1.22 2.63
C PRO A 325 -8.56 1.48 2.54
N PRO A 326 -9.19 2.07 3.57
CA PRO A 326 -10.65 2.16 3.64
C PRO A 326 -11.28 3.22 2.73
N GLY A 327 -10.49 4.08 2.07
CA GLY A 327 -11.00 5.15 1.23
C GLY A 327 -10.57 5.01 -0.22
N ALA A 328 -11.47 5.35 -1.14
CA ALA A 328 -11.16 5.45 -2.56
C ALA A 328 -10.32 6.69 -2.88
N ASN A 329 -9.36 6.57 -3.77
CA ASN A 329 -8.59 7.69 -4.29
C ASN A 329 -9.41 8.47 -5.33
N PHE A 330 -9.08 9.75 -5.49
CA PHE A 330 -9.47 10.46 -6.71
C PHE A 330 -8.63 9.92 -7.87
N TYR A 331 -9.22 9.85 -9.05
CA TYR A 331 -8.52 9.43 -10.25
C TYR A 331 -7.75 10.61 -10.88
N PRO A 332 -6.69 10.35 -11.66
CA PRO A 332 -5.92 11.40 -12.33
C PRO A 332 -6.82 12.24 -13.26
N PRO A 333 -6.60 13.57 -13.34
CA PRO A 333 -7.19 14.38 -14.40
C PRO A 333 -6.83 13.81 -15.77
N ASP A 334 -7.74 13.89 -16.75
CA ASP A 334 -7.56 13.55 -18.17
C ASP A 334 -7.81 12.09 -18.60
N MET A 335 -7.96 11.12 -17.69
CA MET A 335 -8.25 9.73 -18.09
C MET A 335 -9.66 9.55 -18.69
N ASP A 336 -10.60 10.37 -18.23
CA ASP A 336 -11.96 10.48 -18.75
C ASP A 336 -12.01 11.04 -20.19
N LYS A 337 -11.00 11.79 -20.64
CA LYS A 337 -10.89 12.33 -22.00
C LYS A 337 -10.77 11.24 -23.06
N MET A 338 -9.91 10.25 -22.84
CA MET A 338 -9.72 9.15 -23.80
C MET A 338 -10.99 8.30 -23.92
N ALA A 339 -11.66 8.03 -22.81
CA ALA A 339 -12.96 7.37 -22.82
C ALA A 339 -14.02 8.22 -23.54
N ALA A 340 -14.06 9.53 -23.30
CA ALA A 340 -14.96 10.46 -23.98
C ALA A 340 -14.76 10.50 -25.51
N GLU A 341 -13.51 10.45 -26.00
CA GLU A 341 -13.23 10.36 -27.44
C GLU A 341 -13.80 9.08 -28.07
N LEU A 342 -13.67 7.94 -27.39
CA LEU A 342 -14.22 6.67 -27.84
C LEU A 342 -15.76 6.68 -27.82
N LEU A 343 -16.36 7.25 -26.78
CA LEU A 343 -17.81 7.43 -26.70
C LEU A 343 -18.34 8.32 -27.82
N ASN A 344 -17.65 9.41 -28.16
CA ASN A 344 -18.03 10.25 -29.30
C ASN A 344 -17.96 9.48 -30.63
N LYS A 345 -16.88 8.73 -30.88
CA LYS A 345 -16.75 7.90 -32.09
C LYS A 345 -17.85 6.85 -32.18
N ALA A 346 -18.19 6.20 -31.06
CA ALA A 346 -19.27 5.22 -30.99
C ALA A 346 -20.64 5.89 -31.26
N GLY A 347 -20.84 7.10 -30.72
CA GLY A 347 -22.01 7.95 -30.98
C GLY A 347 -22.15 8.34 -32.45
N ASP A 348 -21.05 8.72 -33.12
CA ASP A 348 -21.05 9.09 -34.54
C ASP A 348 -21.42 7.92 -35.45
N LEU A 349 -20.99 6.71 -35.07
CA LEU A 349 -21.16 5.49 -35.85
C LEU A 349 -22.57 4.89 -35.73
N THR A 350 -23.19 4.96 -34.55
CA THR A 350 -24.50 4.34 -34.34
C THR A 350 -25.62 5.04 -35.12
N THR A 351 -26.54 4.24 -35.67
CA THR A 351 -27.78 4.70 -36.29
C THR A 351 -28.92 4.93 -35.29
N SER A 352 -28.82 4.42 -34.05
CA SER A 352 -29.84 4.65 -33.02
C SER A 352 -29.78 6.10 -32.51
N PRO A 353 -30.86 6.89 -32.62
CA PRO A 353 -30.87 8.27 -32.16
C PRO A 353 -30.70 8.42 -30.64
N SER A 354 -31.29 7.51 -29.85
CA SER A 354 -31.21 7.53 -28.39
C SER A 354 -29.81 7.18 -27.91
N LEU A 355 -29.19 6.13 -28.48
CA LEU A 355 -27.81 5.74 -28.17
C LEU A 355 -26.82 6.83 -28.57
N LYS A 356 -26.98 7.43 -29.76
CA LYS A 356 -26.19 8.59 -30.19
C LYS A 356 -26.24 9.72 -29.17
N ARG A 357 -27.44 10.11 -28.74
CA ARG A 357 -27.63 11.17 -27.74
C ARG A 357 -26.97 10.82 -26.41
N PHE A 358 -27.16 9.59 -25.92
CA PHE A 358 -26.53 9.13 -24.68
C PHE A 358 -25.00 9.19 -24.77
N LEU A 359 -24.40 8.60 -25.80
CA LEU A 359 -22.95 8.50 -25.92
C LEU A 359 -22.28 9.88 -26.01
N HIS A 360 -22.82 10.82 -26.81
CA HIS A 360 -22.28 12.18 -26.88
C HIS A 360 -22.48 12.97 -25.58
N SER A 361 -23.64 12.85 -24.93
CA SER A 361 -23.89 13.56 -23.66
C SER A 361 -23.04 12.99 -22.53
N LYS A 362 -22.82 11.67 -22.47
CA LYS A 362 -21.93 11.03 -21.49
C LYS A 362 -20.46 11.38 -21.74
N ALA A 363 -20.03 11.43 -23.00
CA ALA A 363 -18.70 11.94 -23.36
C ALA A 363 -18.49 13.39 -22.89
N LYS A 364 -19.52 14.25 -23.01
CA LYS A 364 -19.48 15.62 -22.47
C LYS A 364 -19.41 15.63 -20.95
N ALA A 365 -20.20 14.79 -20.28
CA ALA A 365 -20.24 14.68 -18.82
C ALA A 365 -18.88 14.29 -18.22
N PHE A 366 -18.16 13.37 -18.87
CA PHE A 366 -16.79 13.01 -18.52
C PHE A 366 -15.84 14.21 -18.49
N LEU A 367 -16.06 15.22 -19.35
CA LEU A 367 -15.22 16.41 -19.41
C LEU A 367 -15.69 17.55 -18.50
N SER A 368 -17.00 17.67 -18.29
CA SER A 368 -17.58 18.76 -17.49
C SER A 368 -17.77 18.40 -16.01
N ASN A 369 -17.69 17.11 -15.67
CA ASN A 369 -18.05 16.55 -14.37
C ASN A 369 -19.51 16.86 -13.96
N ASP A 370 -20.38 17.06 -14.95
CA ASP A 370 -21.83 17.26 -14.79
C ASP A 370 -22.56 16.16 -15.57
N TYR A 371 -23.16 15.24 -14.82
CA TYR A 371 -23.73 14.00 -15.36
C TYR A 371 -25.24 14.07 -15.61
N TYR A 372 -25.92 15.13 -15.14
CA TYR A 372 -27.38 15.19 -15.13
C TYR A 372 -28.00 14.97 -16.51
N ASP A 373 -27.58 15.73 -17.52
CA ASP A 373 -28.10 15.60 -18.89
C ASP A 373 -27.86 14.20 -19.48
N SER A 374 -26.70 13.61 -19.17
CA SER A 374 -26.33 12.29 -19.65
C SER A 374 -27.10 11.17 -18.97
N ASP A 375 -27.49 11.36 -17.70
CA ASP A 375 -28.29 10.39 -16.95
C ASP A 375 -29.76 10.42 -17.42
N ILE A 376 -30.29 11.59 -17.78
CA ILE A 376 -31.58 11.67 -18.48
C ILE A 376 -31.51 10.93 -19.82
N ALA A 377 -30.46 11.16 -20.62
CA ALA A 377 -30.29 10.48 -21.90
C ALA A 377 -30.11 8.96 -21.76
N TRP A 378 -29.53 8.50 -20.65
CA TRP A 378 -29.42 7.08 -20.30
C TRP A 378 -30.78 6.46 -19.96
N MET A 379 -31.60 7.13 -19.16
CA MET A 379 -32.96 6.66 -18.84
C MET A 379 -33.87 6.60 -20.07
N GLU A 380 -33.64 7.46 -21.06
CA GLU A 380 -34.38 7.51 -22.33
C GLU A 380 -33.81 6.58 -23.41
N LEU A 381 -32.82 5.73 -23.07
CA LEU A 381 -32.15 4.86 -24.02
C LEU A 381 -33.12 3.81 -24.60
N ASP A 382 -33.24 3.80 -25.93
CA ASP A 382 -34.00 2.82 -26.69
C ASP A 382 -33.15 2.32 -27.87
N SER A 383 -32.33 1.30 -27.61
CA SER A 383 -31.41 0.71 -28.57
C SER A 383 -31.19 -0.77 -28.30
N LYS A 384 -30.63 -1.48 -29.29
CA LYS A 384 -30.24 -2.89 -29.12
C LYS A 384 -29.08 -3.05 -28.14
N LEU A 385 -28.11 -2.15 -28.19
CA LEU A 385 -27.06 -2.06 -27.19
C LEU A 385 -27.57 -1.31 -25.95
N ASP A 386 -27.33 -1.86 -24.78
CA ASP A 386 -27.61 -1.22 -23.49
C ASP A 386 -26.28 -0.95 -22.78
N VAL A 387 -26.04 0.30 -22.43
CA VAL A 387 -24.71 0.77 -22.01
C VAL A 387 -24.83 1.58 -20.74
N THR A 388 -24.19 1.10 -19.69
CA THR A 388 -23.95 1.85 -18.46
C THR A 388 -22.45 2.09 -18.35
N ILE A 389 -22.03 3.35 -18.29
CA ILE A 389 -20.61 3.70 -18.17
C ILE A 389 -20.44 5.03 -17.44
N GLY A 390 -19.57 5.06 -16.44
CA GLY A 390 -19.33 6.26 -15.62
C GLY A 390 -19.13 5.95 -14.14
N PRO A 391 -19.05 7.00 -13.30
CA PRO A 391 -18.95 6.86 -11.85
C PRO A 391 -20.33 6.75 -11.20
N TYR A 392 -20.62 5.64 -10.50
CA TYR A 392 -21.92 5.43 -9.85
C TYR A 392 -21.79 4.99 -8.40
N GLU A 393 -21.33 3.77 -8.17
CA GLU A 393 -21.40 3.13 -6.85
C GLU A 393 -20.31 3.61 -5.89
N THR A 394 -20.62 3.73 -4.59
CA THR A 394 -19.69 4.28 -3.59
C THR A 394 -19.08 3.26 -2.63
N TYR A 395 -19.25 1.96 -2.91
CA TYR A 395 -18.82 0.88 -2.01
C TYR A 395 -17.30 0.82 -1.75
N GLU A 396 -16.48 1.30 -2.69
CA GLU A 396 -15.02 1.37 -2.53
C GLU A 396 -14.59 2.45 -1.52
N ASP A 397 -15.45 3.42 -1.22
CA ASP A 397 -15.24 4.42 -0.18
C ASP A 397 -15.89 3.99 1.14
N VAL A 398 -15.26 3.05 1.84
CA VAL A 398 -15.75 2.50 3.12
C VAL A 398 -15.69 3.51 4.26
N LEU A 399 -14.97 4.63 4.08
CA LEU A 399 -14.90 5.69 5.09
C LEU A 399 -16.23 6.46 5.22
N PHE A 400 -16.80 6.89 4.09
CA PHE A 400 -17.97 7.77 4.09
C PHE A 400 -19.05 7.38 3.07
N GLY A 401 -18.73 6.54 2.08
CA GLY A 401 -19.61 6.20 0.97
C GLY A 401 -19.89 7.39 0.05
N TYR A 402 -18.95 8.33 -0.09
CA TYR A 402 -19.14 9.57 -0.86
C TYR A 402 -18.57 9.49 -2.27
N LYS A 403 -17.45 8.79 -2.44
CA LYS A 403 -16.74 8.76 -3.73
C LYS A 403 -17.25 7.62 -4.59
N ALA A 404 -17.79 7.97 -5.75
CA ALA A 404 -18.24 7.01 -6.76
C ALA A 404 -17.05 6.37 -7.49
N ALA A 405 -17.12 5.07 -7.70
CA ALA A 405 -16.18 4.28 -8.49
C ALA A 405 -16.65 4.22 -9.95
N PHE A 406 -15.69 4.29 -10.88
CA PHE A 406 -15.95 4.12 -12.29
C PHE A 406 -16.21 2.66 -12.63
N GLU A 407 -17.27 2.42 -13.40
CA GLU A 407 -17.65 1.10 -13.87
C GLU A 407 -18.26 1.17 -15.28
N ALA A 408 -18.35 0.00 -15.92
CA ALA A 408 -18.93 -0.16 -17.24
C ALA A 408 -19.64 -1.50 -17.38
N PHE A 409 -20.89 -1.47 -17.82
CA PHE A 409 -21.68 -2.62 -18.26
C PHE A 409 -22.11 -2.37 -19.71
N ILE A 410 -21.73 -3.28 -20.60
CA ILE A 410 -22.07 -3.23 -22.02
C ILE A 410 -22.87 -4.49 -22.32
N GLY A 411 -24.16 -4.32 -22.52
CA GLY A 411 -25.13 -5.38 -22.71
C GLY A 411 -25.85 -5.29 -24.04
N ILE A 412 -26.63 -6.33 -24.31
CA ILE A 412 -27.56 -6.38 -25.44
C ILE A 412 -28.95 -6.55 -24.84
N ARG A 413 -29.87 -5.68 -25.25
CA ARG A 413 -31.24 -5.74 -24.79
C ARG A 413 -31.92 -7.02 -25.28
N ASP A 414 -32.50 -7.76 -24.35
CA ASP A 414 -33.45 -8.84 -24.67
C ASP A 414 -34.84 -8.23 -24.81
N ASP A 415 -35.24 -7.93 -26.05
CA ASP A 415 -36.51 -7.25 -26.33
C ASP A 415 -37.72 -8.07 -25.84
N LYS A 416 -37.62 -9.40 -25.80
CA LYS A 416 -38.70 -10.26 -25.30
C LYS A 416 -38.81 -10.16 -23.79
N ALA A 417 -37.70 -10.27 -23.06
CA ALA A 417 -37.69 -10.15 -21.61
C ALA A 417 -38.06 -8.72 -21.17
N THR A 418 -37.54 -7.68 -21.83
CA THR A 418 -37.89 -6.28 -21.57
C THR A 418 -39.39 -6.03 -21.74
N ALA A 419 -40.01 -6.52 -22.82
CA ALA A 419 -41.45 -6.38 -23.04
C ALA A 419 -42.29 -7.06 -21.94
N GLN A 420 -41.83 -8.19 -21.38
CA GLN A 420 -42.50 -8.87 -20.27
C GLN A 420 -42.47 -8.08 -18.97
N LEU A 421 -41.43 -7.26 -18.76
CA LEU A 421 -41.24 -6.46 -17.56
C LEU A 421 -41.95 -5.10 -17.62
N GLN A 422 -42.42 -4.65 -18.79
CA GLN A 422 -43.10 -3.35 -18.98
C GLN A 422 -44.27 -3.15 -17.99
N LEU A 423 -45.03 -4.21 -17.70
CA LEU A 423 -46.12 -4.22 -16.74
C LEU A 423 -45.74 -3.58 -15.39
N PHE A 424 -44.52 -3.83 -14.90
CA PHE A 424 -44.10 -3.28 -13.60
C PHE A 424 -43.89 -1.77 -13.66
N GLY A 425 -43.34 -1.25 -14.76
CA GLY A 425 -43.14 0.18 -14.97
C GLY A 425 -44.46 0.95 -15.02
N ASP A 426 -45.50 0.35 -15.59
CA ASP A 426 -46.84 0.93 -15.69
C ASP A 426 -47.58 0.98 -14.31
N HIS A 427 -46.98 0.42 -13.26
CA HIS A 427 -47.58 0.27 -11.93
C HIS A 427 -46.71 0.83 -10.78
N LEU A 428 -45.66 1.58 -11.09
CA LEU A 428 -44.91 2.42 -10.14
C LEU A 428 -45.55 3.80 -10.03
#